data_AF-A0A9W7BIZ9-F1
#
_entry.id   AF-A0A9W7BIZ9-F1
#
_cell.length_a   1.000
_cell.length_b   1.000
_cell.length_c   1.000
_cell.angle_alpha   90.00
_cell.angle_beta   90.00
_cell.angle_gamma   90.00
#
_symmetry.space_group_name_H-M   'P 1'
#
loop_
_entity.id
_entity.type
_entity.pdbx_description
1 polymer ?
#
loop_
_entity_poly.entity_id
_entity_poly.type
_entity_poly.pdbx_seq_one_letter_code
_entity_poly.pdbx_strand_id
1 'polypeptide(L)'
;MHTDDFRRLFVGFVMIDTLLAMRWLDRKWHKVVEKKLTEVGDEPYSRMIVHGGNDISLREANSDARKDRIKQVTKVVFLLNITKVGDYACYYADILVAVDIPEGITIICDLSFAYCSSLKDIKFPKSLTKIGDFSFGGCFSLEQVDLLHTKVQELGQRAFYGCTSLREMKVPSSLQKFGINVFVRCVKLVHSDINIRDSNAVVAYLRSK
;
A
#
# COMPACT_ATOMS: atom_id res chain seq x y z
N MET A 1 -26.52 6.91 15.19
CA MET A 1 -25.79 6.83 16.48
C MET A 1 -25.06 8.14 16.65
N HIS A 2 -25.48 8.95 17.62
CA HIS A 2 -25.03 10.32 17.83
C HIS A 2 -23.58 10.37 18.32
N THR A 3 -22.89 11.47 18.02
CA THR A 3 -21.50 11.79 18.41
C THR A 3 -21.24 11.79 19.93
N ASP A 4 -22.27 11.73 20.76
CA ASP A 4 -22.17 11.79 22.21
C ASP A 4 -21.82 10.46 22.88
N ASP A 5 -21.97 9.33 22.19
CA ASP A 5 -21.62 8.00 22.74
C ASP A 5 -20.10 7.78 22.86
N PHE A 6 -19.28 8.51 22.11
CA PHE A 6 -17.82 8.39 22.17
C PHE A 6 -17.20 9.02 23.43
N ARG A 7 -17.84 10.06 24.00
CA ARG A 7 -17.31 10.77 25.18
C ARG A 7 -17.57 10.04 26.50
N ARG A 8 -18.59 9.18 26.55
CA ARG A 8 -18.95 8.43 27.78
C ARG A 8 -18.12 7.17 28.02
N LEU A 9 -17.39 6.66 27.01
CA LEU A 9 -16.50 5.51 27.18
C LEU A 9 -15.14 5.83 27.81
N PHE A 10 -14.80 7.12 27.99
CA PHE A 10 -13.48 7.52 28.51
C PHE A 10 -13.42 7.62 30.04
N VAL A 11 -14.56 7.52 30.74
CA VAL A 11 -14.62 7.63 32.20
C VAL A 11 -14.91 6.25 32.78
N GLY A 12 -13.84 5.49 33.04
CA GLY A 12 -13.92 4.31 33.88
C GLY A 12 -13.45 3.04 33.20
N PHE A 13 -12.15 2.93 32.90
CA PHE A 13 -11.48 1.65 33.04
C PHE A 13 -10.00 1.89 33.34
N VAL A 14 -9.58 1.38 34.48
CA VAL A 14 -8.21 1.42 34.97
C VAL A 14 -7.30 0.73 33.95
N MET A 15 -6.23 1.44 33.63
CA MET A 15 -5.05 1.09 32.85
C MET A 15 -4.59 -0.36 33.11
N ILE A 16 -4.89 -1.30 32.19
CA ILE A 16 -4.11 -2.55 31.99
C ILE A 16 -4.30 -3.22 30.60
N ASP A 17 -5.33 -2.91 29.81
CA ASP A 17 -5.52 -3.64 28.53
C ASP A 17 -5.81 -2.74 27.32
N THR A 18 -4.97 -1.72 27.10
CA THR A 18 -5.11 -0.83 25.92
C THR A 18 -5.02 -1.61 24.60
N LEU A 19 -4.19 -2.65 24.51
CA LEU A 19 -4.09 -3.49 23.30
C LEU A 19 -5.30 -4.39 23.06
N LEU A 20 -5.86 -5.00 24.11
CA LEU A 20 -7.07 -5.83 23.99
C LEU A 20 -8.32 -4.96 23.78
N ALA A 21 -8.41 -3.81 24.44
CA ALA A 21 -9.46 -2.82 24.21
C ALA A 21 -9.38 -2.23 22.80
N MET A 22 -8.18 -1.92 22.28
CA MET A 22 -7.98 -1.49 20.89
C MET A 22 -8.36 -2.59 19.91
N ARG A 23 -7.93 -3.85 20.12
CA ARG A 23 -8.32 -4.99 19.27
C ARG A 23 -9.82 -5.28 19.33
N TRP A 24 -10.47 -5.06 20.47
CA TRP A 24 -11.91 -5.24 20.63
C TRP A 24 -12.70 -4.12 19.96
N LEU A 25 -12.26 -2.86 20.15
CA LEU A 25 -12.82 -1.71 19.47
C LEU A 25 -12.67 -1.83 17.95
N ASP A 26 -11.51 -2.27 17.46
CA ASP A 26 -11.25 -2.50 16.05
C ASP A 26 -12.15 -3.61 15.48
N ARG A 27 -12.30 -4.75 16.18
CA ARG A 27 -13.29 -5.78 15.78
C ARG A 27 -14.73 -5.26 15.76
N LYS A 28 -15.09 -4.40 16.70
CA LYS A 28 -16.43 -3.80 16.77
C LYS A 28 -16.62 -2.76 15.67
N TRP A 29 -15.59 -1.98 15.36
CA TRP A 29 -15.56 -1.00 14.27
C TRP A 29 -15.63 -1.70 12.92
N HIS A 30 -14.85 -2.76 12.70
CA HIS A 30 -14.95 -3.64 11.55
C HIS A 30 -16.37 -4.16 11.35
N LYS A 31 -17.01 -4.69 12.40
CA LYS A 31 -18.42 -5.14 12.31
C LYS A 31 -19.40 -4.02 11.96
N VAL A 32 -19.17 -2.80 12.46
CA VAL A 32 -20.01 -1.63 12.14
C VAL A 32 -19.80 -1.16 10.70
N VAL A 33 -18.56 -1.17 10.22
CA VAL A 33 -18.22 -0.83 8.84
C VAL A 33 -18.76 -1.90 7.89
N GLU A 34 -18.50 -3.18 8.14
CA GLU A 34 -19.01 -4.30 7.34
C GLU A 34 -20.53 -4.25 7.21
N LYS A 35 -21.24 -3.98 8.31
CA LYS A 35 -22.70 -3.80 8.31
C LYS A 35 -23.15 -2.64 7.43
N LYS A 36 -22.51 -1.46 7.57
CA LYS A 36 -22.80 -0.31 6.70
C LYS A 36 -22.46 -0.57 5.24
N LEU A 37 -21.43 -1.37 4.94
CA LEU A 37 -21.01 -1.68 3.58
C LEU A 37 -21.95 -2.72 2.92
N THR A 38 -22.50 -3.66 3.69
CA THR A 38 -23.52 -4.60 3.21
C THR A 38 -24.85 -3.92 2.92
N GLU A 39 -25.21 -2.88 3.69
CA GLU A 39 -26.41 -2.05 3.44
C GLU A 39 -26.36 -1.30 2.09
N VAL A 40 -25.17 -1.10 1.51
CA VAL A 40 -24.96 -0.44 0.20
C VAL A 40 -24.83 -1.46 -0.95
N GLY A 41 -25.07 -2.75 -0.69
CA GLY A 41 -25.05 -3.81 -1.72
C GLY A 41 -23.65 -4.21 -2.21
N ASP A 42 -22.58 -3.76 -1.55
CA ASP A 42 -21.23 -4.19 -1.86
C ASP A 42 -20.83 -5.37 -0.96
N GLU A 43 -20.39 -6.47 -1.57
CA GLU A 43 -19.90 -7.67 -0.87
C GLU A 43 -18.76 -7.32 0.11
N PRO A 44 -18.92 -7.56 1.43
CA PRO A 44 -18.01 -7.06 2.47
C PRO A 44 -16.60 -7.67 2.36
N TYR A 45 -16.52 -8.82 1.73
CA TYR A 45 -15.33 -9.64 1.54
C TYR A 45 -14.43 -9.22 0.37
N SER A 46 -14.97 -8.42 -0.57
CA SER A 46 -14.24 -7.89 -1.72
C SER A 46 -13.32 -6.71 -1.38
N ARG A 47 -13.42 -6.18 -0.15
CA ARG A 47 -12.72 -4.97 0.27
C ARG A 47 -11.64 -5.24 1.32
N MET A 48 -10.50 -4.57 1.16
CA MET A 48 -9.47 -4.45 2.20
C MET A 48 -9.51 -3.07 2.84
N ILE A 49 -9.44 -3.00 4.17
CA ILE A 49 -9.34 -1.72 4.90
C ILE A 49 -7.88 -1.52 5.31
N VAL A 50 -7.34 -0.36 5.01
CA VAL A 50 -5.98 0.07 5.37
C VAL A 50 -6.08 1.08 6.51
N HIS A 51 -5.43 0.79 7.63
CA HIS A 51 -5.56 1.54 8.89
C HIS A 51 -4.41 2.53 9.12
N GLY A 52 -3.34 2.45 8.33
CA GLY A 52 -2.21 3.38 8.36
C GLY A 52 -1.23 3.16 9.51
N GLY A 53 -1.19 1.95 10.06
CA GLY A 53 -0.28 1.53 11.14
C GLY A 53 0.85 0.61 10.64
N ASN A 54 1.42 -0.20 11.54
CA ASN A 54 1.98 -1.50 11.13
C ASN A 54 0.76 -2.40 10.89
N ASP A 55 0.11 -2.25 9.73
CA ASP A 55 -1.27 -2.71 9.52
C ASP A 55 -1.47 -4.17 9.94
N ILE A 56 -0.46 -5.02 9.70
CA ILE A 56 -0.37 -6.37 10.26
C ILE A 56 1.10 -6.80 10.40
N SER A 57 1.40 -7.69 11.34
CA SER A 57 2.69 -8.40 11.37
C SER A 57 2.82 -9.39 10.20
N LEU A 58 4.05 -9.76 9.82
CA LEU A 58 4.28 -10.81 8.82
C LEU A 58 3.58 -12.14 9.17
N ARG A 59 3.45 -12.44 10.47
CA ARG A 59 2.72 -13.63 10.95
C ARG A 59 1.23 -13.53 10.64
N GLU A 60 0.62 -12.38 10.87
CA GLU A 60 -0.79 -12.14 10.56
C GLU A 60 -1.04 -12.11 9.05
N ALA A 61 -0.11 -11.52 8.28
CA ALA A 61 -0.14 -11.52 6.82
C ALA A 61 -0.14 -12.95 6.23
N ASN A 62 0.57 -13.88 6.89
CA ASN A 62 0.68 -15.27 6.44
C ASN A 62 -0.34 -16.23 7.04
N SER A 63 -1.23 -15.76 7.92
CA SER A 63 -2.26 -16.62 8.52
C SER A 63 -3.25 -17.13 7.47
N ASP A 64 -3.71 -18.38 7.61
CA ASP A 64 -4.63 -18.99 6.63
C ASP A 64 -5.92 -18.18 6.49
N ALA A 65 -6.45 -17.68 7.61
CA ALA A 65 -7.61 -16.79 7.62
C ALA A 65 -7.39 -15.50 6.80
N ARG A 66 -6.18 -14.92 6.84
CA ARG A 66 -5.82 -13.75 6.02
C ARG A 66 -5.67 -14.12 4.56
N LYS A 67 -4.99 -15.24 4.27
CA LYS A 67 -4.76 -15.76 2.92
C LYS A 67 -6.06 -16.07 2.19
N ASP A 68 -7.05 -16.63 2.87
CA ASP A 68 -8.35 -16.91 2.25
C ASP A 68 -9.12 -15.61 1.98
N ARG A 69 -9.06 -14.65 2.90
CA ARG A 69 -9.69 -13.34 2.71
C ARG A 69 -9.00 -12.46 1.65
N ILE A 70 -7.68 -12.53 1.49
CA ILE A 70 -6.99 -11.63 0.55
C ILE A 70 -7.20 -12.04 -0.91
N LYS A 71 -7.39 -13.33 -1.19
CA LYS A 71 -7.65 -13.89 -2.54
C LYS A 71 -8.89 -13.32 -3.23
N GLN A 72 -9.81 -12.74 -2.47
CA GLN A 72 -11.09 -12.19 -2.94
C GLN A 72 -11.12 -10.65 -2.95
N VAL A 73 -10.03 -9.98 -2.55
CA VAL A 73 -9.96 -8.51 -2.50
C VAL A 73 -9.81 -7.91 -3.90
N THR A 74 -10.82 -7.18 -4.34
CA THR A 74 -10.82 -6.43 -5.60
C THR A 74 -10.76 -4.91 -5.39
N LYS A 75 -10.99 -4.44 -4.15
CA LYS A 75 -11.03 -3.01 -3.82
C LYS A 75 -10.33 -2.73 -2.49
N VAL A 76 -9.60 -1.62 -2.43
CA VAL A 76 -8.94 -1.14 -1.21
C VAL A 76 -9.64 0.12 -0.72
N VAL A 77 -9.89 0.20 0.58
CA VAL A 77 -10.49 1.33 1.28
C VAL A 77 -9.51 1.82 2.32
N PHE A 78 -9.27 3.12 2.32
CA PHE A 78 -8.37 3.79 3.25
C PHE A 78 -9.19 4.51 4.31
N LEU A 79 -8.77 4.42 5.58
CA LEU A 79 -9.39 5.22 6.65
C LEU A 79 -9.03 6.70 6.51
N LEU A 80 -9.85 7.57 7.07
CA LEU A 80 -9.60 9.01 7.06
C LEU A 80 -8.34 9.34 7.88
N ASN A 81 -7.58 10.33 7.42
CA ASN A 81 -6.42 10.92 8.10
C ASN A 81 -5.22 9.99 8.34
N ILE A 82 -5.14 8.86 7.62
CA ILE A 82 -3.92 8.06 7.64
C ILE A 82 -2.83 8.72 6.79
N THR A 83 -1.59 8.59 7.23
CA THR A 83 -0.42 9.20 6.55
C THR A 83 0.47 8.18 5.88
N LYS A 84 0.22 6.88 6.07
CA LYS A 84 0.99 5.79 5.47
C LYS A 84 0.09 4.61 5.08
N VAL A 85 0.55 3.81 4.12
CA VAL A 85 0.05 2.45 3.89
C VAL A 85 0.98 1.52 4.62
N GLY A 86 0.47 0.74 5.58
CA GLY A 86 1.29 -0.07 6.46
C GLY A 86 1.89 -1.30 5.80
N ASP A 87 2.83 -1.93 6.51
CA ASP A 87 3.47 -3.15 6.04
C ASP A 87 2.43 -4.23 5.75
N TYR A 88 2.63 -4.95 4.65
CA TYR A 88 1.77 -6.07 4.23
C TYR A 88 0.28 -5.76 4.03
N ALA A 89 -0.13 -4.48 3.94
CA ALA A 89 -1.53 -4.07 3.89
C ALA A 89 -2.39 -4.84 2.86
N CYS A 90 -1.83 -5.06 1.66
CA CYS A 90 -2.44 -5.79 0.55
C CYS A 90 -1.55 -6.95 0.06
N TYR A 91 -0.70 -7.50 0.93
CA TYR A 91 0.22 -8.60 0.56
C TYR A 91 -0.54 -9.81 0.01
N TYR A 92 -0.19 -10.28 -1.20
CA TYR A 92 -0.89 -11.35 -1.95
C TYR A 92 -2.33 -11.04 -2.38
N ALA A 93 -2.69 -9.78 -2.63
CA ALA A 93 -3.97 -9.44 -3.26
C ALA A 93 -3.95 -9.72 -4.78
N ASP A 94 -3.87 -10.99 -5.15
CA ASP A 94 -3.61 -11.43 -6.52
C ASP A 94 -4.66 -10.98 -7.55
N ILE A 95 -5.91 -10.75 -7.13
CA ILE A 95 -6.99 -10.31 -8.03
C ILE A 95 -7.24 -8.80 -8.00
N LEU A 96 -6.50 -8.04 -7.17
CA LEU A 96 -6.61 -6.59 -7.13
C LEU A 96 -6.05 -6.01 -8.43
N VAL A 97 -6.89 -5.35 -9.22
CA VAL A 97 -6.51 -4.83 -10.54
C VAL A 97 -6.01 -3.40 -10.48
N ALA A 98 -6.57 -2.58 -9.58
CA ALA A 98 -6.24 -1.17 -9.48
C ALA A 98 -6.30 -0.67 -8.04
N VAL A 99 -5.50 0.33 -7.72
CA VAL A 99 -5.56 1.03 -6.43
C VAL A 99 -5.45 2.54 -6.60
N ASP A 100 -6.31 3.26 -5.89
CA ASP A 100 -6.32 4.73 -5.81
C ASP A 100 -5.87 5.13 -4.40
N ILE A 101 -4.60 5.53 -4.27
CA ILE A 101 -4.02 5.88 -2.97
C ILE A 101 -4.37 7.35 -2.67
N PRO A 102 -5.10 7.64 -1.58
CA PRO A 102 -5.64 8.96 -1.34
C PRO A 102 -4.56 9.99 -0.97
N GLU A 103 -4.86 11.26 -1.24
CA GLU A 103 -4.07 12.39 -0.76
C GLU A 103 -3.90 12.36 0.76
N GLY A 104 -2.75 12.82 1.24
CA GLY A 104 -2.37 12.75 2.65
C GLY A 104 -1.48 11.55 2.98
N ILE A 105 -1.51 10.48 2.17
CA ILE A 105 -0.52 9.41 2.27
C ILE A 105 0.86 9.95 1.86
N THR A 106 1.83 9.80 2.74
CA THR A 106 3.22 10.22 2.56
C THR A 106 4.15 9.03 2.36
N ILE A 107 3.80 7.85 2.90
CA ILE A 107 4.66 6.66 2.85
C ILE A 107 3.86 5.44 2.42
N ILE A 108 4.39 4.65 1.49
CA ILE A 108 3.98 3.27 1.27
C ILE A 108 5.07 2.40 1.90
N CYS A 109 4.71 1.62 2.91
CA CYS A 109 5.66 0.83 3.70
C CYS A 109 6.07 -0.47 2.98
N ASP A 110 6.81 -1.31 3.69
CA ASP A 110 7.47 -2.46 3.09
C ASP A 110 6.44 -3.54 2.79
N LEU A 111 6.58 -4.17 1.61
CA LEU A 111 5.70 -5.26 1.16
C LEU A 111 4.19 -4.91 1.11
N SER A 112 3.80 -3.62 1.18
CA SER A 112 2.40 -3.20 1.27
C SER A 112 1.52 -3.74 0.14
N PHE A 113 2.05 -3.85 -1.08
CA PHE A 113 1.36 -4.39 -2.26
C PHE A 113 2.17 -5.50 -2.93
N ALA A 114 3.03 -6.18 -2.18
CA ALA A 114 3.84 -7.25 -2.75
C ALA A 114 2.97 -8.45 -3.17
N TYR A 115 3.32 -9.02 -4.32
CA TYR A 115 2.60 -10.11 -4.98
C TYR A 115 1.12 -9.81 -5.25
N CYS A 116 0.75 -8.55 -5.52
CA CYS A 116 -0.54 -8.24 -6.16
C CYS A 116 -0.42 -8.52 -7.66
N SER A 117 -0.44 -9.79 -8.07
CA SER A 117 -0.04 -10.21 -9.42
C SER A 117 -0.88 -9.63 -10.56
N SER A 118 -2.17 -9.34 -10.33
CA SER A 118 -3.07 -8.70 -11.30
C SER A 118 -3.09 -7.17 -11.23
N LEU A 119 -2.33 -6.54 -10.32
CA LEU A 119 -2.32 -5.08 -10.17
C LEU A 119 -1.72 -4.43 -11.42
N LYS A 120 -2.55 -3.69 -12.16
CA LYS A 120 -2.21 -3.00 -13.41
C LYS A 120 -2.04 -1.51 -13.22
N ASP A 121 -2.92 -0.90 -12.42
CA ASP A 121 -3.05 0.54 -12.31
C ASP A 121 -2.90 1.02 -10.86
N ILE A 122 -2.06 2.03 -10.66
CA ILE A 122 -1.86 2.66 -9.35
C ILE A 122 -1.91 4.17 -9.54
N LYS A 123 -2.78 4.83 -8.78
CA LYS A 123 -2.75 6.29 -8.65
C LYS A 123 -2.04 6.64 -7.34
N PHE A 124 -0.98 7.43 -7.47
CA PHE A 124 -0.19 7.91 -6.34
C PHE A 124 -0.59 9.34 -5.97
N PRO A 125 -0.64 9.67 -4.68
CA PRO A 125 -0.96 11.02 -4.23
C PRO A 125 0.24 11.93 -4.36
N LYS A 126 -0.01 13.23 -4.53
CA LYS A 126 1.05 14.24 -4.64
C LYS A 126 1.87 14.35 -3.35
N SER A 127 1.30 13.97 -2.22
CA SER A 127 1.96 13.96 -0.91
C SER A 127 2.98 12.83 -0.72
N LEU A 128 3.02 11.82 -1.60
CA LEU A 128 3.89 10.66 -1.43
C LEU A 128 5.37 11.04 -1.47
N THR A 129 6.13 10.63 -0.45
CA THR A 129 7.57 10.92 -0.29
C THR A 129 8.45 9.68 -0.29
N LYS A 130 7.91 8.51 0.05
CA LYS A 130 8.68 7.26 0.10
C LYS A 130 7.86 6.04 -0.33
N ILE A 131 8.53 5.17 -1.08
CA ILE A 131 8.06 3.83 -1.44
C ILE A 131 9.02 2.82 -0.82
N GLY A 132 8.50 1.94 0.05
CA GLY A 132 9.27 1.01 0.86
C GLY A 132 9.82 -0.20 0.10
N ASP A 133 10.55 -1.04 0.83
CA ASP A 133 11.23 -2.22 0.33
C ASP A 133 10.22 -3.25 -0.16
N PHE A 134 10.45 -3.75 -1.37
CA PHE A 134 9.61 -4.76 -2.03
C PHE A 134 8.11 -4.37 -2.12
N SER A 135 7.76 -3.10 -1.91
CA SER A 135 6.38 -2.63 -1.77
C SER A 135 5.47 -3.00 -2.95
N PHE A 136 5.99 -3.06 -4.17
CA PHE A 136 5.32 -3.54 -5.38
C PHE A 136 6.05 -4.73 -6.03
N GLY A 137 6.87 -5.46 -5.27
CA GLY A 137 7.60 -6.62 -5.77
C GLY A 137 6.63 -7.74 -6.14
N GLY A 138 6.75 -8.29 -7.35
CA GLY A 138 5.88 -9.36 -7.85
C GLY A 138 4.54 -8.90 -8.43
N CYS A 139 4.34 -7.59 -8.65
CA CYS A 139 3.19 -7.08 -9.40
C CYS A 139 3.37 -7.32 -10.90
N PHE A 140 3.19 -8.57 -11.35
CA PHE A 140 3.51 -9.00 -12.72
C PHE A 140 2.73 -8.27 -13.82
N SER A 141 1.52 -7.81 -13.51
CA SER A 141 0.65 -7.09 -14.44
C SER A 141 0.86 -5.57 -14.43
N LEU A 142 1.73 -5.03 -13.57
CA LEU A 142 1.93 -3.58 -13.47
C LEU A 142 2.64 -3.09 -14.73
N GLU A 143 1.96 -2.26 -15.51
CA GLU A 143 2.43 -1.84 -16.84
C GLU A 143 3.14 -0.50 -16.85
N GLN A 144 2.62 0.45 -16.07
CA GLN A 144 3.12 1.82 -16.00
C GLN A 144 3.11 2.30 -14.57
N VAL A 145 4.12 3.08 -14.20
CA VAL A 145 4.20 3.76 -12.90
C VAL A 145 4.48 5.23 -13.15
N ASP A 146 3.52 6.08 -12.77
CA ASP A 146 3.64 7.53 -12.89
C ASP A 146 3.82 8.18 -11.52
N LEU A 147 5.06 8.55 -11.19
CA LEU A 147 5.42 9.29 -9.99
C LEU A 147 5.70 10.77 -10.28
N LEU A 148 5.47 11.27 -11.49
CA LEU A 148 5.92 12.59 -11.94
C LEU A 148 5.46 13.74 -11.04
N HIS A 149 4.24 13.65 -10.51
CA HIS A 149 3.61 14.66 -9.68
C HIS A 149 3.70 14.38 -8.17
N THR A 150 4.48 13.38 -7.78
CA THR A 150 4.72 13.03 -6.38
C THR A 150 5.93 13.80 -5.83
N LYS A 151 6.18 13.66 -4.53
CA LYS A 151 7.38 14.17 -3.85
C LYS A 151 8.33 13.04 -3.47
N VAL A 152 8.26 11.90 -4.17
CA VAL A 152 9.05 10.72 -3.81
C VAL A 152 10.54 11.05 -3.85
N GLN A 153 11.23 10.77 -2.74
CA GLN A 153 12.67 10.99 -2.56
C GLN A 153 13.44 9.67 -2.56
N GLU A 154 12.78 8.57 -2.22
CA GLU A 154 13.38 7.26 -2.04
C GLU A 154 12.47 6.14 -2.56
N LEU A 155 13.06 5.25 -3.37
CA LEU A 155 12.51 3.93 -3.68
C LEU A 155 13.31 2.87 -2.91
N GLY A 156 12.62 2.03 -2.15
CA GLY A 156 13.24 0.99 -1.34
C GLY A 156 13.88 -0.15 -2.15
N GLN A 157 14.63 -1.00 -1.47
CA GLN A 157 15.25 -2.18 -2.05
C GLN A 157 14.17 -3.04 -2.74
N ARG A 158 14.42 -3.42 -4.00
CA ARG A 158 13.51 -4.28 -4.78
C ARG A 158 12.06 -3.75 -4.87
N ALA A 159 11.83 -2.44 -4.71
CA ALA A 159 10.48 -1.87 -4.67
C ALA A 159 9.57 -2.30 -5.84
N PHE A 160 10.13 -2.48 -7.04
CA PHE A 160 9.41 -2.97 -8.23
C PHE A 160 10.00 -4.29 -8.77
N TYR A 161 10.60 -5.10 -7.91
CA TYR A 161 11.23 -6.35 -8.32
C TYR A 161 10.25 -7.28 -9.03
N GLY A 162 10.63 -7.77 -10.21
CA GLY A 162 9.82 -8.73 -10.94
C GLY A 162 8.51 -8.17 -11.51
N CYS A 163 8.33 -6.84 -11.62
CA CYS A 163 7.24 -6.27 -12.40
C CYS A 163 7.50 -6.49 -13.90
N THR A 164 7.27 -7.72 -14.38
CA THR A 164 7.66 -8.17 -15.73
C THR A 164 6.92 -7.45 -16.85
N SER A 165 5.74 -6.89 -16.59
CA SER A 165 4.98 -6.09 -17.55
C SER A 165 5.31 -4.60 -17.54
N LEU A 166 6.12 -4.14 -16.58
CA LEU A 166 6.44 -2.72 -16.42
C LEU A 166 7.26 -2.27 -17.62
N ARG A 167 6.69 -1.35 -18.40
CA ARG A 167 7.29 -0.80 -19.63
C ARG A 167 7.52 0.70 -19.56
N GLU A 168 7.01 1.39 -18.54
CA GLU A 168 7.15 2.84 -18.41
C GLU A 168 7.25 3.23 -16.94
N MET A 169 8.22 4.09 -16.62
CA MET A 169 8.42 4.61 -15.28
C MET A 169 8.69 6.12 -15.36
N LYS A 170 7.73 6.94 -14.93
CA LYS A 170 7.95 8.38 -14.79
C LYS A 170 8.35 8.68 -13.36
N VAL A 171 9.49 9.34 -13.17
CA VAL A 171 10.02 9.67 -11.85
C VAL A 171 9.88 11.17 -11.55
N PRO A 172 9.69 11.59 -10.29
CA PRO A 172 9.68 12.99 -9.93
C PRO A 172 11.12 13.54 -9.89
N SER A 173 11.26 14.86 -10.04
CA SER A 173 12.55 15.55 -9.88
C SER A 173 13.10 15.46 -8.45
N SER A 174 12.24 15.19 -7.46
CA SER A 174 12.63 15.01 -6.06
C SER A 174 13.32 13.69 -5.75
N LEU A 175 13.33 12.71 -6.67
CA LEU A 175 13.88 11.38 -6.41
C LEU A 175 15.40 11.44 -6.29
N GLN A 176 15.93 11.02 -5.15
CA GLN A 176 17.36 11.10 -4.81
C GLN A 176 17.99 9.72 -4.56
N LYS A 177 17.21 8.74 -4.07
CA LYS A 177 17.72 7.45 -3.60
C LYS A 177 17.00 6.28 -4.28
N PHE A 178 17.81 5.33 -4.75
CA PHE A 178 17.38 4.02 -5.19
C PHE A 178 17.93 2.96 -4.25
N GLY A 179 17.05 2.09 -3.77
CA GLY A 179 17.44 0.87 -3.11
C GLY A 179 18.10 -0.10 -4.09
N ILE A 180 18.69 -1.15 -3.53
CA ILE A 180 19.35 -2.18 -4.33
C ILE A 180 18.29 -2.93 -5.15
N ASN A 181 18.57 -3.21 -6.43
CA ASN A 181 17.75 -4.07 -7.28
C ASN A 181 16.28 -3.61 -7.48
N VAL A 182 16.00 -2.30 -7.43
CA VAL A 182 14.63 -1.74 -7.55
C VAL A 182 13.87 -2.30 -8.76
N PHE A 183 14.51 -2.41 -9.92
CA PHE A 183 13.91 -2.86 -11.19
C PHE A 183 14.48 -4.20 -11.69
N VAL A 184 15.06 -5.01 -10.82
CA VAL A 184 15.54 -6.34 -11.23
C VAL A 184 14.34 -7.20 -11.65
N ARG A 185 14.50 -7.93 -12.76
CA ARG A 185 13.43 -8.71 -13.44
C ARG A 185 12.27 -7.88 -14.02
N CYS A 186 12.41 -6.56 -14.14
CA CYS A 186 11.53 -5.75 -15.00
C CYS A 186 11.97 -5.88 -16.47
N VAL A 187 11.65 -7.02 -17.08
CA VAL A 187 12.20 -7.40 -18.40
C VAL A 187 11.72 -6.52 -19.56
N LYS A 188 10.58 -5.82 -19.42
CA LYS A 188 10.04 -4.91 -20.43
C LYS A 188 10.44 -3.45 -20.22
N LEU A 189 11.06 -3.10 -19.09
CA LEU A 189 11.47 -1.73 -18.81
C LEU A 189 12.85 -1.49 -19.43
N VAL A 190 12.89 -0.77 -20.54
CA VAL A 190 14.17 -0.39 -21.17
C VAL A 190 14.63 0.98 -20.65
N HIS A 191 15.91 1.29 -20.83
CA HIS A 191 16.51 2.48 -20.23
C HIS A 191 15.84 3.80 -20.68
N SER A 192 15.41 3.89 -21.94
CA SER A 192 14.70 5.04 -22.50
C SER A 192 13.30 5.27 -21.90
N ASP A 193 12.72 4.24 -21.27
CA ASP A 193 11.37 4.30 -20.72
C ASP A 193 11.31 4.95 -19.34
N ILE A 194 12.49 5.13 -18.72
CA ILE A 194 12.60 5.90 -17.49
C ILE A 194 12.83 7.36 -17.90
N ASN A 195 11.73 8.11 -18.04
CA ASN A 195 11.78 9.52 -18.43
C ASN A 195 12.29 10.37 -17.25
N ILE A 196 13.61 10.51 -17.14
CA ILE A 196 14.25 11.25 -16.06
C ILE A 196 14.76 12.58 -16.60
N ARG A 197 14.07 13.66 -16.25
CA ARG A 197 14.44 14.99 -16.75
C ARG A 197 15.64 15.63 -16.04
N ASP A 198 15.94 15.32 -14.77
CA ASP A 198 16.95 16.10 -14.01
C ASP A 198 17.38 15.48 -12.64
N SER A 199 17.76 14.21 -12.53
CA SER A 199 18.08 13.63 -11.20
C SER A 199 19.42 12.87 -11.11
N ASN A 200 20.20 13.20 -10.07
CA ASN A 200 21.40 12.45 -9.64
C ASN A 200 21.12 10.97 -9.36
N ALA A 201 19.86 10.60 -9.13
CA ALA A 201 19.44 9.24 -8.88
C ALA A 201 19.58 8.36 -10.16
N VAL A 202 19.52 8.94 -11.36
CA VAL A 202 19.79 8.24 -12.64
C VAL A 202 21.20 7.69 -12.69
N VAL A 203 22.16 8.48 -12.21
CA VAL A 203 23.58 8.10 -12.18
C VAL A 203 23.78 6.90 -11.25
N ALA A 204 23.04 6.82 -10.13
CA ALA A 204 23.06 5.67 -9.23
C ALA A 204 22.41 4.43 -9.86
N TYR A 205 21.26 4.58 -10.55
CA TYR A 205 20.62 3.46 -11.26
C TYR A 205 21.51 2.91 -12.38
N LEU A 206 22.09 3.78 -13.21
CA LEU A 206 22.99 3.41 -14.29
C LEU A 206 24.25 2.69 -13.82
N ARG A 207 24.76 3.02 -12.62
CA ARG A 207 25.93 2.36 -11.99
C ARG A 207 25.60 1.03 -11.31
N SER A 208 24.33 0.72 -11.10
CA SER A 208 23.87 -0.48 -10.37
C SER A 208 23.61 -1.69 -11.27
N LYS A 209 23.79 -1.55 -12.58
CA LYS A 209 23.78 -2.64 -13.55
C LYS A 209 25.19 -3.17 -13.80
#